data_AF-A0A845XXT9-F1
#
_entry.id   AF-A0A845XXT9-F1
#
_cell.length_a   1.000
_cell.length_b   1.000
_cell.length_c   1.000
_cell.angle_alpha   90.00
_cell.angle_beta   90.00
_cell.angle_gamma   90.00
#
_symmetry.space_group_name_H-M   'P 1'
#
loop_
_entity.id
_entity.type
_entity.pdbx_description
1 polymer ?
#
loop_
_entity_poly.entity_id
_entity_poly.type
_entity_poly.pdbx_seq_one_letter_code
_entity_poly.pdbx_strand_id
1 'polypeptide(L)'
;MESTKQFAKYMKADERPSVDDSIDLSSLLGEWFNTKRDTNYIKKVILSDRNGSLIINAYGASDGGLIDWGEAEAIPYGAGKSPLIAAG
;
A
#
# COMPACT_ATOMS: atom_id res chain seq x y z
N MET A 1 -1.91 32.56 -24.54
CA MET A 1 -2.78 31.68 -23.74
C MET A 1 -2.75 30.34 -24.43
N GLU A 2 -1.97 29.38 -23.93
CA GLU A 2 -2.04 27.95 -24.24
C GLU A 2 -1.24 27.21 -23.16
N SER A 3 -1.78 26.06 -22.77
CA SER A 3 -1.66 25.41 -21.46
C SER A 3 -0.34 24.64 -21.28
N THR A 4 0.43 24.97 -20.23
CA THR A 4 1.59 24.16 -19.81
C THR A 4 1.09 22.87 -19.19
N LYS A 5 1.06 21.79 -19.97
CA LYS A 5 0.79 20.44 -19.48
C LYS A 5 1.80 20.09 -18.39
N GLN A 6 1.33 20.06 -17.15
CA GLN A 6 2.08 19.59 -16.00
C GLN A 6 2.27 18.08 -16.14
N PHE A 7 3.46 17.66 -16.57
CA PHE A 7 3.82 16.25 -16.61
C PHE A 7 3.86 15.72 -15.17
N ALA A 8 3.09 14.67 -14.88
CA ALA A 8 3.17 13.95 -13.63
C ALA A 8 4.64 13.55 -13.40
N LYS A 9 5.20 13.97 -12.27
CA LYS A 9 6.58 13.65 -11.89
C LYS A 9 6.72 12.12 -11.83
N TYR A 10 7.50 11.53 -12.73
CA TYR A 10 7.83 10.10 -12.68
C TYR A 10 8.74 9.85 -11.47
N MET A 11 8.19 9.28 -10.40
CA MET A 11 8.97 8.76 -9.28
C MET A 11 9.71 7.50 -9.73
N LYS A 12 11.01 7.42 -9.43
CA LYS A 12 11.74 6.16 -9.57
C LYS A 12 11.20 5.14 -8.55
N ALA A 13 11.30 3.84 -8.85
CA ALA A 13 10.81 2.79 -7.96
C ALA A 13 11.53 2.77 -6.58
N ASP A 14 12.76 3.30 -6.52
CA ASP A 14 13.57 3.49 -5.33
C ASP A 14 13.38 4.86 -4.65
N GLU A 15 12.73 5.81 -5.32
CA GLU A 15 12.46 7.14 -4.77
C GLU A 15 11.28 7.07 -3.79
N ARG A 16 11.57 7.25 -2.50
CA ARG A 16 10.57 7.25 -1.43
C ARG A 16 10.11 8.69 -1.18
N PRO A 17 8.87 9.08 -1.52
CA PRO A 17 8.36 10.39 -1.14
C PRO A 17 8.19 10.44 0.39
N SER A 18 8.55 11.57 0.99
CA SER A 18 8.25 11.84 2.39
C SER A 18 6.74 12.04 2.54
N VAL A 19 6.07 11.14 3.25
CA VAL A 19 4.66 11.31 3.64
C VAL A 19 4.66 12.04 4.98
N ASP A 20 4.20 13.29 4.98
CA ASP A 20 4.30 14.22 6.12
C ASP A 20 3.16 14.08 7.14
N ASP A 21 2.21 13.16 6.89
CA ASP A 21 1.11 12.85 7.80
C ASP A 21 1.22 11.39 8.25
N SER A 22 1.24 11.15 9.56
CA SER A 22 1.16 9.79 10.10
C SER A 22 -0.22 9.21 9.76
N ILE A 23 -0.26 8.28 8.81
CA ILE A 23 -1.48 7.56 8.46
C ILE A 23 -1.83 6.60 9.60
N ASP A 24 -3.04 6.70 10.15
CA ASP A 24 -3.54 5.70 11.10
C ASP A 24 -3.88 4.40 10.34
N LEU A 25 -3.09 3.37 10.59
CA LEU A 25 -3.22 2.05 9.96
C LEU A 25 -3.96 1.03 10.83
N SER A 26 -4.41 1.40 12.03
CA SER A 26 -4.99 0.48 13.00
C SER A 26 -6.17 -0.33 12.42
N SER A 27 -6.99 0.32 11.60
CA SER A 27 -8.14 -0.29 10.91
C SER A 27 -7.77 -1.25 9.79
N LEU A 28 -6.52 -1.21 9.29
CA LEU A 28 -6.03 -2.08 8.21
C LEU A 28 -5.38 -3.36 8.73
N LEU A 29 -5.05 -3.43 10.03
CA LEU A 29 -4.39 -4.59 10.61
C LEU A 29 -5.30 -5.82 10.61
N GLY A 30 -4.70 -7.00 10.43
CA GLY A 30 -5.41 -8.28 10.42
C GLY A 30 -5.28 -9.04 9.10
N GLU A 31 -6.19 -10.00 8.92
CA GLU A 31 -6.20 -10.89 7.75
C GLU A 31 -7.13 -10.37 6.65
N TRP A 32 -6.63 -10.34 5.44
CA TRP A 32 -7.37 -9.97 4.24
C TRP A 32 -7.37 -11.12 3.25
N PHE A 33 -8.56 -11.45 2.73
CA PHE A 33 -8.74 -12.50 1.75
C PHE A 33 -9.13 -11.93 0.41
N ASN A 34 -8.57 -12.49 -0.66
CA ASN A 34 -8.98 -12.15 -2.00
C ASN A 34 -10.40 -12.68 -2.24
N THR A 35 -11.31 -11.80 -2.67
CA THR A 35 -12.70 -12.17 -2.97
C THR A 35 -12.81 -12.98 -4.26
N LYS A 36 -11.83 -12.88 -5.17
CA LYS A 36 -11.73 -13.68 -6.39
C LYS A 36 -11.14 -15.06 -6.07
N ARG A 37 -12.02 -16.07 -5.98
CA ARG A 37 -11.65 -17.44 -5.55
C ARG A 37 -10.70 -18.17 -6.49
N ASP A 38 -10.82 -17.91 -7.80
CA ASP A 38 -10.06 -18.52 -8.90
C ASP A 38 -8.77 -17.74 -9.25
N THR A 39 -8.31 -16.84 -8.37
CA THR A 39 -7.01 -16.19 -8.56
C THR A 39 -5.87 -17.21 -8.45
N ASN A 40 -4.89 -17.07 -9.35
CA ASN A 40 -3.63 -17.85 -9.33
C ASN A 40 -2.48 -17.08 -8.65
N TYR A 41 -2.80 -15.97 -7.98
CA TYR A 41 -1.82 -15.09 -7.33
C TYR A 41 -2.14 -14.94 -5.84
N ILE A 42 -2.10 -13.74 -5.27
CA ILE A 42 -2.39 -13.49 -3.86
C ILE A 42 -3.80 -13.95 -3.49
N LYS A 43 -3.89 -14.87 -2.53
CA LYS A 43 -5.14 -15.36 -1.93
C LYS A 43 -5.39 -14.77 -0.54
N LYS A 44 -4.33 -14.53 0.23
CA LYS A 44 -4.40 -13.95 1.57
C LYS A 44 -3.22 -13.02 1.80
N VAL A 45 -3.43 -11.94 2.54
CA VAL A 45 -2.36 -11.15 3.16
C VAL A 45 -2.67 -10.95 4.64
N ILE A 46 -1.62 -10.89 5.46
CA ILE A 46 -1.72 -10.52 6.86
C ILE A 46 -0.95 -9.21 7.03
N LEU A 47 -1.62 -8.20 7.58
CA LEU A 47 -1.02 -6.91 7.92
C LEU A 47 -0.85 -6.82 9.43
N SER A 48 0.36 -6.49 9.86
CA SER A 48 0.71 -6.37 11.28
C SER A 48 1.60 -5.16 11.54
N ASP A 49 1.52 -4.61 12.74
CA ASP A 49 2.50 -3.65 13.24
C ASP A 49 3.62 -4.40 13.96
N ARG A 50 4.88 -4.09 13.62
CA ARG A 50 6.06 -4.57 14.34
C ARG A 50 6.94 -3.38 14.67
N ASN A 51 6.78 -2.85 15.88
CA ASN A 51 7.53 -1.70 16.39
C ASN A 51 7.34 -0.42 15.54
N GLY A 52 6.12 -0.17 15.05
CA GLY A 52 5.83 0.99 14.20
C GLY A 52 6.10 0.81 12.71
N SER A 53 6.68 -0.33 12.30
CA SER A 53 6.76 -0.72 10.88
C SER A 53 5.57 -1.60 10.51
N LEU A 54 4.91 -1.26 9.40
CA LEU A 54 3.88 -2.11 8.81
C LEU A 54 4.56 -3.31 8.12
N ILE A 55 4.20 -4.52 8.52
CA ILE A 55 4.69 -5.76 7.93
C ILE A 55 3.55 -6.45 7.18
N ILE A 56 3.84 -6.86 5.94
CA ILE A 56 2.97 -7.71 5.14
C ILE A 56 3.51 -9.14 5.13
N ASN A 57 2.66 -10.13 5.41
CA ASN A 57 2.92 -11.53 5.08
C ASN A 57 1.98 -11.97 3.96
N ALA A 58 2.52 -12.40 2.82
CA ALA A 58 1.74 -12.67 1.61
C ALA A 58 1.61 -14.18 1.34
N TYR A 59 0.40 -14.62 0.99
CA TYR A 59 0.12 -16.00 0.64
C TYR A 59 -0.45 -16.10 -0.79
N GLY A 60 0.24 -16.86 -1.62
CA GLY A 60 -0.15 -17.17 -2.99
C GLY A 60 -1.06 -18.38 -3.10
N ALA A 61 -1.62 -18.56 -4.29
CA ALA A 61 -2.31 -19.79 -4.69
C ALA A 61 -1.30 -20.93 -4.91
N SER A 62 -1.63 -22.13 -4.42
CA SER A 62 -0.95 -23.37 -4.77
C SER A 62 -1.96 -24.49 -5.03
N ASP A 63 -1.48 -25.59 -5.61
CA ASP A 63 -2.28 -26.80 -5.76
C ASP A 63 -2.67 -27.32 -4.37
N GLY A 64 -3.94 -27.15 -4.00
CA GLY A 64 -4.51 -27.63 -2.74
C GLY A 64 -4.42 -26.68 -1.55
N GLY A 65 -3.96 -25.43 -1.70
CA GLY A 65 -3.92 -24.52 -0.55
C GLY A 65 -3.29 -23.15 -0.79
N LEU A 66 -2.70 -22.64 0.30
CA LEU A 66 -1.92 -21.41 0.33
C LEU A 66 -0.43 -21.75 0.36
N ILE A 67 0.35 -21.06 -0.47
CA ILE A 67 1.82 -21.05 -0.37
C ILE A 67 2.25 -19.73 0.29
N ASP A 68 3.09 -19.83 1.32
CA ASP A 68 3.67 -18.66 1.98
C ASP A 68 4.78 -18.07 1.11
N TRP A 69 4.70 -16.78 0.79
CA TRP A 69 5.73 -16.05 0.04
C TRP A 69 6.66 -15.24 0.95
N GLY A 70 6.40 -15.24 2.25
CA GLY A 70 7.21 -14.58 3.26
C GLY A 70 6.77 -13.18 3.63
N GLU A 71 7.51 -12.62 4.58
CA GLU A 71 7.28 -11.30 5.15
C GLU A 71 8.10 -10.22 4.43
N ALA A 72 7.52 -9.02 4.31
CA ALA A 72 8.23 -7.81 3.89
C ALA A 72 7.72 -6.58 4.65
N GLU A 73 8.55 -5.54 4.75
CA GLU A 73 8.10 -4.24 5.22
C GLU A 73 7.29 -3.54 4.13
N ALA A 74 6.14 -2.97 4.51
CA ALA A 74 5.23 -2.26 3.62
C ALA A 74 5.27 -0.76 3.88
N ILE A 75 5.21 0.03 2.81
CA ILE A 75 5.15 1.49 2.88
C ILE A 75 3.70 1.92 2.58
N PRO A 76 2.97 2.48 3.55
CA PRO A 76 1.62 2.96 3.33
C PRO A 76 1.62 4.24 2.49
N TYR A 77 0.71 4.32 1.52
CA TYR A 77 0.41 5.54 0.78
C TYR A 77 -1.06 5.88 0.99
N GLY A 78 -1.32 7.11 1.43
CA GLY A 78 -2.67 7.64 1.62
C GLY A 78 -2.79 8.98 0.92
N ALA A 79 -3.96 9.27 0.37
CA ALA A 79 -4.28 10.63 -0.05
C ALA A 79 -4.50 11.47 1.21
N GLY A 80 -3.45 12.13 1.70
CA GLY A 80 -3.59 13.19 2.70
C GLY A 80 -4.46 14.31 2.12
N LYS A 81 -5.29 14.95 2.95
CA LYS A 81 -5.98 16.17 2.52
C LYS A 81 -4.91 17.20 2.18
N SER A 82 -4.78 17.58 0.92
CA SER A 82 -3.96 18.74 0.57
C SER A 82 -4.49 19.95 1.37
N PRO A 83 -3.68 20.62 2.21
CA PRO A 83 -4.07 21.92 2.71
C PRO A 83 -3.93 22.90 1.55
N LEU A 84 -4.95 22.96 0.69
CA LEU A 84 -5.17 24.16 -0.10
C LEU A 84 -5.67 25.23 0.86
N ILE A 85 -4.74 25.86 1.59
CA ILE A 85 -4.94 27.23 2.01
C ILE A 85 -4.87 28.07 0.73
N ALA A 86 -6.02 28.24 0.10
CA ALA A 86 -6.28 29.42 -0.71
C ALA A 86 -6.81 30.48 0.24
N ALA A 87 -5.89 31.24 0.85
CA ALA A 87 -6.23 32.55 1.34
C ALA A 87 -6.49 33.43 0.11
N GLY A 88 -7.71 33.95 0.02
CA GLY A 88 -8.15 34.96 -0.93
C GLY A 88 -9.07 35.93 -0.20
#